data_AF-A0A316KPJ7-F1
#
_entry.id   AF-A0A316KPJ7-F1
#
_cell.length_a   1.000
_cell.length_b   1.000
_cell.length_c   1.000
_cell.angle_alpha   90.00
_cell.angle_beta   90.00
_cell.angle_gamma   90.00
#
_symmetry.space_group_name_H-M   'P 1'
#
loop_
_entity.id
_entity.type
_entity.pdbx_description
1 polymer ?
#
loop_
_entity_poly.entity_id
_entity_poly.type
_entity_poly.pdbx_seq_one_letter_code
_entity_poly.pdbx_strand_id
1 'polypeptide(L)'
;IMDEVLEERRPNRAQSTLFDFFRNRDDAGQVGAVNKYIWNAALETLDFLPVQSVDPFTGVITTGYGTPPGGGRAYRATILVNDPALDARSLNVALMTRSGPASAATVRAVEDAILTRARQLRQQDSRF
;
A
#
# COMPACT_ATOMS: atom_id res chain seq x y z
N ILE A 1 39.69 -5.22 38.16
CA ILE A 1 38.92 -4.24 37.37
C ILE A 1 39.28 -4.50 35.90
N MET A 2 39.07 -5.69 35.34
CA MET A 2 37.84 -6.42 35.00
C MET A 2 36.89 -5.64 34.08
N ASP A 3 37.08 -5.95 32.79
CA ASP A 3 36.12 -6.11 31.69
C ASP A 3 35.65 -4.87 30.91
N GLU A 4 36.38 -4.64 29.81
CA GLU A 4 35.93 -4.03 28.57
C GLU A 4 34.69 -4.78 28.03
N VAL A 5 33.51 -4.21 28.23
CA VAL A 5 32.32 -4.58 27.47
C VAL A 5 32.38 -3.88 26.10
N LEU A 6 32.92 -4.61 25.12
CA LEU A 6 32.78 -4.31 23.70
C LEU A 6 31.30 -4.43 23.32
N GLU A 7 30.63 -3.29 23.19
CA GLU A 7 29.25 -3.24 22.73
C GLU A 7 29.23 -3.51 21.21
N GLU A 8 28.97 -4.78 20.87
CA GLU A 8 28.76 -5.22 19.49
C GLU A 8 27.65 -4.40 18.84
N ARG A 9 28.05 -3.55 17.88
CA ARG A 9 27.13 -2.90 16.95
C ARG A 9 26.43 -3.97 16.11
N ARG A 10 25.27 -4.43 16.58
CA ARG A 10 24.37 -5.27 15.78
C ARG A 10 24.00 -4.51 14.50
N PRO A 11 24.35 -5.02 13.30
CA PRO A 11 23.92 -4.38 12.07
C PRO A 11 22.39 -4.45 11.99
N ASN A 12 21.79 -3.28 11.79
CA ASN A 12 20.36 -3.10 11.55
C ASN A 12 19.94 -4.08 10.45
N ARG A 13 19.04 -5.01 10.79
CA ARG A 13 18.50 -6.03 9.89
C ARG A 13 17.95 -5.29 8.68
N ALA A 14 18.60 -5.45 7.52
CA ALA A 14 18.21 -4.80 6.28
C ALA A 14 16.69 -4.96 6.09
N GLN A 15 15.96 -3.86 6.23
CA GLN A 15 14.55 -3.83 5.87
C GLN A 15 14.52 -4.05 4.38
N SER A 16 14.13 -5.25 3.96
CA SER A 16 13.80 -5.54 2.58
C SER A 16 12.72 -4.54 2.19
N THR A 17 13.09 -3.50 1.45
CA THR A 17 12.15 -2.47 1.05
C THR A 17 11.14 -3.14 0.13
N LEU A 18 9.85 -2.91 0.37
CA LEU A 18 8.77 -3.43 -0.50
C LEU A 18 9.04 -3.10 -1.98
N PHE A 19 9.74 -2.00 -2.25
CA PHE A 19 10.26 -1.59 -3.56
C PHE A 19 11.19 -2.59 -4.26
N ASP A 20 11.95 -3.39 -3.51
CA ASP A 20 12.95 -4.32 -4.06
C ASP A 20 12.30 -5.54 -4.72
N PHE A 21 11.14 -5.94 -4.22
CA PHE A 21 10.39 -7.08 -4.72
C PHE A 21 9.73 -6.81 -6.09
N PHE A 22 9.40 -5.54 -6.39
CA PHE A 22 8.71 -5.18 -7.63
C PHE A 22 9.65 -4.91 -8.80
N ARG A 23 10.91 -4.49 -8.56
CA ARG A 23 11.92 -4.35 -9.62
C ARG A 23 12.26 -5.67 -10.32
N ASN A 24 11.91 -6.81 -9.71
CA ASN A 24 12.29 -8.13 -10.19
C ASN A 24 11.16 -8.87 -10.96
N ARG A 25 10.05 -8.19 -11.30
CA ARG A 25 8.83 -8.81 -11.87
C ARG A 25 8.47 -8.34 -13.29
N ASP A 26 9.40 -7.74 -14.03
CA ASP A 26 9.11 -7.25 -15.38
C ASP A 26 8.79 -8.36 -16.41
N ASP A 27 9.01 -9.66 -16.10
CA ASP A 27 8.87 -10.78 -17.06
C ASP A 27 8.15 -12.04 -16.53
N ALA A 28 7.02 -11.92 -15.80
CA ALA A 28 6.21 -13.11 -15.44
C ALA A 28 4.82 -13.07 -16.07
N GLY A 29 4.68 -13.74 -17.21
CA GLY A 29 3.44 -13.88 -17.97
C GLY A 29 2.23 -14.38 -17.15
N GLN A 30 1.17 -13.58 -17.18
CA GLN A 30 -0.19 -14.01 -17.49
C GLN A 30 -0.92 -15.00 -16.54
N VAL A 31 -0.74 -14.86 -15.22
CA VAL A 31 -1.74 -15.34 -14.23
C VAL A 31 -1.90 -14.32 -13.10
N GLY A 32 -3.09 -13.76 -12.92
CA GLY A 32 -3.47 -12.99 -11.71
C GLY A 32 -2.69 -11.70 -11.45
N ALA A 33 -2.22 -11.00 -12.50
CA ALA A 33 -1.37 -9.83 -12.34
C ALA A 33 -2.11 -8.66 -11.68
N VAL A 34 -1.74 -8.35 -10.44
CA VAL A 34 -2.11 -7.10 -9.75
C VAL A 34 -1.60 -5.90 -10.56
N ASN A 35 -2.45 -4.90 -10.79
CA ASN A 35 -2.02 -3.69 -11.49
C ASN A 35 -0.98 -2.90 -10.67
N LYS A 36 0.26 -2.79 -11.18
CA LYS A 36 1.38 -2.11 -10.50
C LYS A 36 1.06 -0.65 -10.12
N TYR A 37 0.28 0.06 -10.94
CA TYR A 37 -0.03 1.46 -10.71
C TYR A 37 -1.09 1.65 -9.62
N ILE A 38 -2.14 0.82 -9.61
CA ILE A 38 -3.15 0.85 -8.54
C ILE A 38 -2.50 0.49 -7.21
N TRP A 39 -1.65 -0.53 -7.21
CA TRP A 39 -0.92 -0.97 -6.03
C TRP A 39 -0.04 0.14 -5.44
N ASN A 40 0.84 0.73 -6.25
CA ASN A 40 1.72 1.81 -5.80
C ASN A 40 0.91 3.04 -5.37
N ALA A 41 -0.15 3.37 -6.11
CA ALA A 41 -1.04 4.48 -5.75
C ALA A 41 -1.76 4.24 -4.41
N ALA A 42 -2.16 3.01 -4.09
CA ALA A 42 -2.79 2.69 -2.81
C ALA A 42 -1.82 2.92 -1.65
N LEU A 43 -0.57 2.47 -1.79
CA LEU A 43 0.49 2.69 -0.79
C LEU A 43 0.82 4.17 -0.61
N GLU A 44 0.90 4.95 -1.69
CA GLU A 44 1.19 6.38 -1.62
C GLU A 44 0.01 7.20 -1.07
N THR A 45 -1.22 6.87 -1.48
CA THR A 45 -2.41 7.63 -1.03
C THR A 45 -2.73 7.38 0.43
N LEU A 46 -2.40 6.19 0.95
CA LEU A 46 -2.68 5.76 2.32
C LEU A 46 -1.40 5.62 3.16
N ASP A 47 -0.34 6.33 2.81
CA ASP A 47 0.97 6.27 3.49
C ASP A 47 0.93 6.66 4.98
N PHE A 48 -0.09 7.44 5.37
CA PHE A 48 -0.39 7.81 6.75
C PHE A 48 -0.98 6.65 7.58
N LEU A 49 -1.34 5.53 6.95
CA LEU A 49 -1.80 4.32 7.62
C LEU A 49 -0.62 3.35 7.81
N PRO A 50 -0.38 2.83 9.02
CA PRO A 50 0.70 1.88 9.25
C PRO A 50 0.38 0.56 8.53
N VAL A 51 1.22 0.14 7.59
CA VAL A 51 1.06 -1.13 6.88
C VAL A 51 1.26 -2.30 7.85
N GLN A 52 0.33 -3.25 7.87
CA GLN A 52 0.39 -4.46 8.71
C GLN A 52 0.75 -5.72 7.92
N SER A 53 0.13 -5.90 6.76
CA SER A 53 0.37 -7.06 5.90
C SER A 53 0.21 -6.68 4.44
N VAL A 54 0.99 -7.34 3.59
CA VAL A 54 1.05 -7.12 2.15
C VAL A 54 1.18 -8.48 1.47
N ASP A 55 0.16 -8.90 0.74
CA ASP A 55 0.19 -10.10 -0.09
C ASP A 55 0.11 -9.71 -1.58
N PRO A 56 1.25 -9.69 -2.28
CA PRO A 56 1.32 -9.27 -3.67
C PRO A 56 0.94 -10.37 -4.67
N PHE A 57 0.59 -11.57 -4.21
CA PHE A 57 0.06 -12.64 -5.05
C PHE A 57 -1.46 -12.59 -5.12
N THR A 58 -2.11 -12.31 -3.98
CA THR A 58 -3.57 -12.16 -3.91
C THR A 58 -4.04 -10.72 -4.14
N GLY A 59 -3.11 -9.75 -4.10
CA GLY A 59 -3.43 -8.33 -4.27
C GLY A 59 -4.01 -7.67 -3.02
N VAL A 60 -3.78 -8.23 -1.84
CA VAL A 60 -4.33 -7.74 -0.58
C VAL A 60 -3.30 -6.91 0.19
N ILE A 61 -3.73 -5.74 0.67
CA ILE A 61 -2.98 -4.89 1.60
C ILE A 61 -3.86 -4.66 2.82
N THR A 62 -3.32 -4.86 4.01
CA THR A 62 -4.02 -4.56 5.28
C THR A 62 -3.20 -3.56 6.09
N THR A 63 -3.89 -2.54 6.62
CA THR A 63 -3.29 -1.50 7.45
C THR A 63 -3.80 -1.57 8.89
N GLY A 64 -3.03 -0.98 9.80
CA GLY A 64 -3.46 -0.61 11.13
C GLY A 64 -4.23 0.71 11.12
N TYR A 65 -4.62 1.15 12.31
CA TYR A 65 -5.29 2.43 12.49
C TYR A 65 -4.29 3.60 12.38
N GLY A 66 -4.58 4.56 11.50
CA GLY A 66 -3.87 5.82 11.37
C GLY A 66 -4.83 6.98 11.11
N THR A 67 -4.37 8.21 11.29
CA THR A 67 -5.19 9.41 11.12
C THR A 67 -4.70 10.18 9.88
N PRO A 68 -5.57 10.48 8.91
CA PRO A 68 -5.19 11.23 7.72
C PRO A 68 -4.74 12.65 8.10
N PRO A 69 -3.78 13.24 7.37
CA PRO A 69 -3.37 14.63 7.58
C PRO A 69 -4.57 15.59 7.51
N GLY A 70 -4.68 16.49 8.49
CA GLY A 70 -5.82 17.43 8.58
C GLY A 70 -7.15 16.80 9.02
N GLY A 71 -7.18 15.50 9.31
CA GLY A 71 -8.35 14.78 9.83
C GLY A 71 -8.27 14.52 11.33
N GLY A 72 -9.44 14.30 11.95
CA GLY A 72 -9.54 13.95 13.39
C GLY A 72 -9.92 12.49 13.67
N ARG A 73 -10.23 11.70 12.64
CA ARG A 73 -10.74 10.32 12.79
C ARG A 73 -9.68 9.32 12.34
N ALA A 74 -9.43 8.31 13.17
CA ALA A 74 -8.55 7.20 12.81
C ALA A 74 -9.29 6.18 11.94
N TYR A 75 -8.63 5.73 10.88
CA TYR A 75 -9.11 4.73 9.94
C TYR A 75 -8.12 3.58 9.83
N ARG A 76 -8.60 2.39 9.51
CA ARG A 76 -7.80 1.29 8.97
C ARG A 76 -8.43 0.85 7.64
N ALA A 77 -7.61 0.34 6.74
CA ALA A 77 -8.04 -0.10 5.42
C ALA A 77 -7.62 -1.55 5.17
N THR A 78 -8.50 -2.27 4.47
CA THR A 78 -8.13 -3.45 3.71
C THR A 78 -8.36 -3.13 2.24
N ILE A 79 -7.32 -3.24 1.45
CA ILE A 79 -7.32 -2.94 0.01
C ILE A 79 -7.14 -4.25 -0.74
N LEU A 80 -7.96 -4.47 -1.76
CA LEU A 80 -7.84 -5.58 -2.68
C LEU A 80 -7.70 -5.04 -4.11
N VAL A 81 -6.66 -5.48 -4.80
CA VAL A 81 -6.43 -5.21 -6.23
C VAL A 81 -6.55 -6.52 -6.98
N ASN A 82 -7.63 -6.71 -7.73
CA ASN A 82 -8.05 -8.03 -8.25
C ASN A 82 -8.06 -8.14 -9.77
N ASP A 83 -7.81 -7.07 -10.53
CA ASP A 83 -7.80 -7.06 -11.99
C ASP A 83 -6.56 -6.29 -12.50
N PRO A 84 -5.86 -6.79 -13.54
CA PRO A 84 -4.75 -6.08 -14.17
C PRO A 84 -5.16 -4.75 -14.85
N ALA A 85 -6.44 -4.53 -15.13
CA ALA A 85 -6.94 -3.31 -15.75
C ALA A 85 -6.75 -2.07 -14.84
N LEU A 86 -6.57 -0.90 -15.46
CA LEU A 86 -6.52 0.38 -14.74
C LEU A 86 -7.91 1.03 -14.73
N ASP A 87 -8.86 0.44 -14.03
CA ASP A 87 -10.19 1.02 -13.84
C ASP A 87 -10.75 0.70 -12.44
N ALA A 88 -11.95 1.22 -12.15
CA ALA A 88 -12.55 1.14 -10.82
C ALA A 88 -12.91 -0.29 -10.37
N ARG A 89 -13.14 -1.23 -11.30
CA ARG A 89 -13.50 -2.62 -10.93
C ARG A 89 -12.33 -3.39 -10.35
N SER A 90 -11.12 -2.91 -10.62
CA SER A 90 -9.86 -3.51 -10.21
C SER A 90 -9.47 -3.19 -8.76
N LEU A 91 -10.21 -2.33 -8.07
CA LEU A 91 -9.91 -1.84 -6.73
C LEU A 91 -11.13 -2.02 -5.83
N ASN A 92 -10.93 -2.64 -4.66
CA ASN A 92 -11.92 -2.68 -3.60
C ASN A 92 -11.28 -2.21 -2.29
N VAL A 93 -11.92 -1.26 -1.61
CA VAL A 93 -11.43 -0.73 -0.33
C VAL A 93 -12.47 -0.93 0.77
N ALA A 94 -12.10 -1.68 1.81
CA ALA A 94 -12.86 -1.74 3.05
C ALA A 94 -12.23 -0.80 4.08
N LEU A 95 -12.92 0.28 4.44
CA LEU A 95 -12.45 1.27 5.39
C LEU A 95 -13.23 1.18 6.71
N MET A 96 -12.50 1.13 7.83
CA MET A 96 -13.06 0.98 9.16
C MET A 96 -12.56 2.09 10.08
N THR A 97 -13.46 2.63 10.90
CA THR A 97 -13.15 3.53 12.01
C THR A 97 -13.17 2.77 13.32
N ARG A 98 -12.71 3.40 14.40
CA ARG A 98 -12.79 2.80 15.75
C ARG A 98 -14.24 2.51 16.20
N SER A 99 -15.23 3.19 15.62
CA SER A 99 -16.65 3.03 15.94
C SER A 99 -17.42 2.17 14.92
N GLY A 100 -16.74 1.52 13.97
CA GLY A 100 -17.37 0.70 12.93
C GLY A 100 -17.04 1.14 11.50
N PRO A 101 -17.75 0.61 10.48
CA PRO A 101 -17.49 0.91 9.07
C PRO A 101 -17.50 2.42 8.77
N ALA A 102 -16.60 2.86 7.89
CA ALA A 102 -16.64 4.22 7.39
C ALA A 102 -17.86 4.44 6.49
N SER A 103 -18.20 5.71 6.25
CA SER A 103 -19.30 6.03 5.34
C SER A 103 -18.96 5.63 3.91
N ALA A 104 -19.96 5.20 3.13
CA ALA A 104 -19.76 4.86 1.72
C ALA A 104 -19.18 6.03 0.90
N ALA A 105 -19.52 7.28 1.25
CA ALA A 105 -18.95 8.46 0.62
C ALA A 105 -17.44 8.57 0.89
N THR A 106 -17.00 8.28 2.12
CA THR A 106 -15.57 8.26 2.47
C THR A 106 -14.82 7.17 1.72
N VAL A 107 -15.39 5.97 1.63
CA VAL A 107 -14.79 4.85 0.89
C VAL A 107 -14.58 5.23 -0.59
N ARG A 108 -15.63 5.75 -1.24
CA ARG A 108 -15.53 6.19 -2.65
C ARG A 108 -14.51 7.29 -2.86
N ALA A 109 -14.45 8.28 -1.96
CA ALA A 109 -13.47 9.35 -2.04
C ALA A 109 -12.03 8.81 -1.97
N VAL A 110 -11.79 7.78 -1.15
CA VAL A 110 -10.49 7.10 -1.07
C VAL A 110 -10.20 6.31 -2.34
N GLU A 111 -11.16 5.55 -2.86
CA GLU A 111 -11.01 4.81 -4.11
C GLU A 111 -10.69 5.74 -5.29
N ASP A 112 -11.41 6.85 -5.41
CA ASP A 112 -11.20 7.86 -6.45
C ASP A 112 -9.82 8.51 -6.34
N ALA A 113 -9.35 8.78 -5.11
CA ALA A 113 -8.01 9.32 -4.87
C ALA A 113 -6.93 8.32 -5.34
N ILE A 114 -7.07 7.04 -4.99
CA ILE A 114 -6.15 5.97 -5.41
C ILE A 114 -6.14 5.85 -6.94
N LEU A 115 -7.32 5.76 -7.58
CA LEU A 115 -7.41 5.61 -9.03
C LEU A 115 -6.86 6.84 -9.77
N THR A 116 -7.07 8.04 -9.23
CA THR A 116 -6.50 9.27 -9.78
C THR A 116 -4.99 9.25 -9.69
N ARG A 117 -4.43 8.86 -8.54
CA ARG A 117 -2.98 8.73 -8.37
C ARG A 117 -2.38 7.66 -9.28
N ALA A 118 -3.06 6.53 -9.45
CA ALA A 118 -2.63 5.45 -10.34
C ALA A 118 -2.52 5.91 -11.80
N ARG A 119 -3.47 6.73 -12.29
CA ARG A 119 -3.38 7.33 -13.62
C ARG A 119 -2.19 8.28 -13.75
N GLN A 120 -1.87 9.05 -12.70
CA GLN A 120 -0.68 9.91 -12.70
C GLN A 120 0.60 9.09 -12.78
N LEU A 121 0.73 8.02 -11.98
CA LEU A 121 1.89 7.13 -12.02
C LEU A 121 2.07 6.50 -13.41
N ARG A 122 0.98 6.02 -14.03
CA ARG A 122 1.02 5.51 -15.41
C ARG A 122 1.50 6.55 -16.42
N GLN A 123 1.01 7.78 -16.30
CA GLN A 123 1.44 8.88 -17.18
C GLN A 123 2.91 9.24 -16.99
N GLN A 124 3.42 9.15 -15.76
CA GLN A 124 4.84 9.37 -15.47
C GLN A 124 5.72 8.28 -16.06
N ASP A 125 5.33 7.01 -15.91
CA ASP A 125 6.07 5.85 -16.48
C ASP A 125 6.09 5.90 -18.00
N SER A 126 5.01 6.35 -18.65
CA SER A 126 4.91 6.43 -20.11
C SER A 126 5.77 7.54 -20.76
N ARG A 127 6.41 8.40 -19.97
CA ARG A 127 7.23 9.52 -20.44
C ARG A 127 8.72 9.20 -20.52
N PHE A 128 9.13 8.05 -20.01
CA PHE A 128 10.50 7.56 -20.01
C PHE A 128 10.59 6.28 -20.86
#